data_AF-A0A7J9SWM0-F1
#
_entry.id   AF-A0A7J9SWM0-F1
#
_cell.length_a   1.000
_cell.length_b   1.000
_cell.length_c   1.000
_cell.angle_alpha   90.00
_cell.angle_beta   90.00
_cell.angle_gamma   90.00
#
_symmetry.space_group_name_H-M   'P 1'
#
loop_
_entity.id
_entity.type
_entity.pdbx_description
1 polymer ?
#
loop_
_entity_poly.entity_id
_entity_poly.type
_entity_poly.pdbx_seq_one_letter_code
_entity_poly.pdbx_strand_id
1 'polypeptide(L)'
;FSEMEFLSKVYRLDDRQVFKLCTLNGAKILGTDEDIGSIVDGKQATIMLLDDESPNLSNSSDPVASLVRRGRPDDIKAITNGNGGIIHGK
;
A
#
# COMPACT_ATOMS: atom_id res chain seq x y z
N PHE A 1 -0.69 8.83 0.58
CA PHE A 1 -1.74 8.37 -0.36
C PHE A 1 -1.98 9.39 -1.47
N SER A 2 -2.12 10.68 -1.15
CA SER A 2 -2.30 11.76 -2.14
C SER A 2 -1.22 11.78 -3.24
N GLU A 3 -0.01 11.33 -2.92
CA GLU A 3 1.10 11.18 -3.86
C GLU A 3 0.80 10.13 -4.94
N MET A 4 0.18 9.00 -4.57
CA MET A 4 -0.22 7.96 -5.53
C MET A 4 -1.29 8.48 -6.48
N GLU A 5 -2.29 9.17 -5.94
CA GLU A 5 -3.37 9.80 -6.72
C GLU A 5 -2.80 10.82 -7.71
N PHE A 6 -1.88 11.66 -7.25
CA PHE A 6 -1.20 12.65 -8.08
C PHE A 6 -0.40 11.99 -9.21
N LEU A 7 0.39 10.95 -8.90
CA LEU A 7 1.18 10.23 -9.91
C LEU A 7 0.30 9.57 -10.98
N SER A 8 -0.78 8.91 -10.56
CA SER A 8 -1.75 8.29 -11.46
C SER A 8 -2.39 9.34 -12.40
N LYS A 9 -2.86 10.46 -11.87
CA LYS A 9 -3.59 11.48 -12.65
C LYS A 9 -2.70 12.33 -13.55
N VAL A 10 -1.57 12.81 -13.03
CA VAL A 10 -0.70 13.76 -13.75
C VAL A 10 0.15 13.06 -14.79
N TYR A 11 0.74 11.92 -14.44
CA TYR A 11 1.62 11.17 -15.34
C TYR A 11 0.90 10.06 -16.09
N ARG A 12 -0.40 9.86 -15.86
CA ARG A 12 -1.24 8.82 -16.50
C ARG A 12 -0.64 7.43 -16.36
N LEU A 13 -0.03 7.15 -15.22
CA LEU A 13 0.53 5.85 -14.90
C LEU A 13 -0.59 4.88 -14.53
N ASP A 14 -0.41 3.61 -14.90
CA ASP A 14 -1.31 2.55 -14.48
C ASP A 14 -1.28 2.41 -12.95
N ASP A 15 -2.45 2.21 -12.33
CA ASP A 15 -2.56 2.21 -10.86
C ASP A 15 -1.73 1.08 -10.23
N ARG A 16 -1.60 -0.08 -10.90
CA ARG A 16 -0.74 -1.17 -10.42
C ARG A 16 0.74 -0.80 -10.50
N GLN A 17 1.14 -0.01 -11.50
CA GLN A 17 2.50 0.55 -11.54
C GLN A 17 2.73 1.52 -10.39
N VAL A 18 1.78 2.43 -10.12
CA VAL A 18 1.86 3.36 -8.98
C VAL A 18 1.94 2.61 -7.65
N PHE A 19 1.11 1.58 -7.46
CA PHE A 19 1.15 0.76 -6.24
C PHE A 19 2.50 0.06 -6.06
N LYS A 20 3.10 -0.45 -7.16
CA LYS A 20 4.46 -1.02 -7.12
C LYS A 20 5.53 0.01 -6.79
N LEU A 21 5.42 1.26 -7.27
CA LEU A 21 6.33 2.35 -6.90
C LEU A 21 6.35 2.60 -5.40
N CYS A 22 5.18 2.52 -4.75
CA CYS A 22 5.05 2.73 -3.31
C CYS A 22 5.30 1.48 -2.46
N THR A 23 5.67 0.34 -3.07
CA THR A 23 5.93 -0.93 -2.36
C THR A 23 7.22 -1.57 -2.89
N LEU A 24 7.10 -2.56 -3.77
CA LEU A 24 8.22 -3.38 -4.25
C LEU A 24 9.32 -2.58 -4.95
N ASN A 25 8.95 -1.66 -5.83
CA ASN A 25 9.96 -0.88 -6.56
C ASN A 25 10.64 0.15 -5.65
N GLY A 26 9.92 0.69 -4.67
CA GLY A 26 10.52 1.54 -3.63
C GLY A 26 11.58 0.77 -2.84
N ALA A 27 11.26 -0.46 -2.42
CA ALA A 27 12.22 -1.33 -1.73
C ALA A 27 13.46 -1.65 -2.61
N LYS A 28 13.25 -1.91 -3.91
CA LYS A 28 14.34 -2.15 -4.87
C LYS A 28 15.28 -0.97 -5.03
N ILE A 29 14.72 0.23 -5.16
CA ILE A 29 15.51 1.47 -5.28
C ILE A 29 16.37 1.69 -4.03
N LEU A 30 15.85 1.32 -2.87
CA LEU A 30 16.54 1.43 -1.59
C LEU A 30 17.46 0.24 -1.28
N GLY A 31 17.50 -0.80 -2.11
CA GLY A 31 18.29 -2.02 -1.88
C GLY A 31 17.82 -2.84 -0.68
N THR A 32 16.52 -2.78 -0.36
CA THR A 32 15.89 -3.46 0.79
C THR A 32 14.84 -4.47 0.36
N ASP A 33 14.75 -4.78 -0.94
CA ASP A 33 13.73 -5.68 -1.47
C ASP A 33 13.96 -7.14 -1.11
N GLU A 34 15.11 -7.53 -0.57
CA GLU A 34 15.27 -8.86 0.03
C GLU A 34 14.49 -8.98 1.36
N ASP A 35 14.31 -7.88 2.09
CA ASP A 35 13.68 -7.88 3.42
C ASP A 35 12.22 -7.41 3.40
N ILE A 36 11.86 -6.45 2.55
CA ILE A 36 10.55 -5.77 2.54
C ILE A 36 10.01 -5.51 1.12
N GLY A 37 8.86 -4.85 1.02
CA GLY A 37 8.28 -4.38 -0.25
C GLY A 37 7.37 -5.39 -0.97
N SER A 38 7.31 -6.65 -0.51
CA SER A 38 6.37 -7.65 -0.99
C SER A 38 6.01 -8.66 0.10
N ILE A 39 4.83 -9.27 0.00
CA ILE A 39 4.41 -10.36 0.88
C ILE A 39 4.88 -11.68 0.26
N VAL A 40 6.01 -12.18 0.75
CA VAL A 40 6.66 -13.44 0.32
C VAL A 40 7.29 -14.09 1.55
N ASP A 41 7.30 -15.42 1.62
CA ASP A 41 7.92 -16.16 2.71
C ASP A 41 9.39 -15.76 2.90
N GLY A 42 9.80 -15.63 4.17
CA GLY A 42 11.15 -15.22 4.55
C GLY A 42 11.36 -13.71 4.70
N LYS A 43 10.44 -12.88 4.21
CA LYS A 43 10.49 -11.42 4.36
C LYS A 43 9.91 -10.95 5.69
N GLN A 44 10.29 -9.74 6.10
CA GLN A 44 9.74 -9.10 7.29
C GLN A 44 8.24 -8.84 7.14
N ALA A 45 7.49 -9.05 8.21
CA ALA A 45 6.04 -8.89 8.25
C ALA A 45 5.60 -7.43 8.43
N THR A 46 6.24 -6.47 7.74
CA THR A 46 5.84 -5.06 7.74
C THR A 46 4.66 -4.85 6.80
N ILE A 47 3.44 -4.85 7.35
CA ILE A 47 2.18 -4.89 6.61
C ILE A 47 1.30 -3.72 7.05
N MET A 48 0.64 -3.09 6.08
CA MET A 48 -0.45 -2.14 6.31
C MET A 48 -1.77 -2.82 5.93
N LEU A 49 -2.68 -2.92 6.88
CA LEU A 49 -4.03 -3.42 6.67
C LEU A 49 -4.98 -2.24 6.43
N LEU A 50 -5.78 -2.35 5.38
CA LEU A 50 -6.74 -1.32 4.96
C LEU A 50 -8.16 -1.81 5.21
N ASP A 51 -9.06 -0.89 5.54
CA ASP A 51 -10.48 -1.17 5.74
C ASP A 51 -11.24 -1.04 4.41
N ASP A 52 -11.59 -2.18 3.83
CA ASP A 52 -12.30 -2.27 2.55
C ASP A 52 -13.77 -1.81 2.64
N GLU A 53 -14.32 -1.75 3.84
CA GLU A 53 -15.66 -1.21 4.12
C GLU A 53 -15.67 0.31 4.36
N SER A 54 -14.50 0.96 4.36
CA SER A 54 -14.41 2.42 4.53
C SER A 54 -15.17 3.17 3.43
N PRO A 55 -15.67 4.40 3.68
CA PRO A 55 -16.33 5.20 2.64
C PRO A 55 -15.47 5.45 1.40
N ASN A 56 -14.14 5.50 1.54
CA ASN A 56 -13.23 5.74 0.42
C ASN A 56 -12.96 4.47 -0.41
N LEU A 57 -12.91 3.29 0.21
CA LEU A 57 -12.50 2.03 -0.43
C LEU A 57 -13.66 1.07 -0.74
N SER A 58 -14.80 1.23 -0.08
CA SER A 58 -16.00 0.41 -0.31
C SER A 58 -16.52 0.48 -1.75
N ASN A 59 -17.30 -0.54 -2.11
CA ASN A 59 -17.91 -0.70 -3.44
C ASN A 59 -16.89 -0.67 -4.60
N SER A 60 -15.69 -1.19 -4.35
CA SER A 60 -14.59 -1.22 -5.32
C SER A 60 -14.59 -2.50 -6.14
N SER A 61 -14.62 -2.39 -7.48
CA SER A 61 -14.35 -3.51 -8.38
C SER A 61 -12.85 -3.78 -8.60
N ASP A 62 -12.00 -2.78 -8.32
CA ASP A 62 -10.54 -2.90 -8.38
C ASP A 62 -9.92 -2.25 -7.12
N PRO A 63 -9.52 -3.06 -6.13
CA PRO A 63 -8.99 -2.54 -4.87
C PRO A 63 -7.69 -1.74 -5.05
N VAL A 64 -6.86 -2.06 -6.04
CA VAL A 64 -5.61 -1.34 -6.30
C VAL A 64 -5.91 0.06 -6.84
N ALA A 65 -6.80 0.15 -7.84
CA ALA A 65 -7.23 1.44 -8.37
C ALA A 65 -7.89 2.31 -7.30
N SER A 66 -8.74 1.71 -6.46
CA SER A 66 -9.40 2.39 -5.36
C SER A 66 -8.42 2.94 -4.34
N LEU A 67 -7.45 2.13 -3.91
CA LEU A 67 -6.40 2.56 -3.00
C LEU A 67 -5.57 3.70 -3.57
N VAL A 68 -5.12 3.57 -4.81
CA VAL A 68 -4.25 4.56 -5.48
C VAL A 68 -4.97 5.89 -5.65
N ARG A 69 -6.25 5.89 -6.00
CA ARG A 69 -6.99 7.11 -6.37
C ARG A 69 -7.79 7.73 -5.24
N ARG A 70 -8.21 6.94 -4.24
CA ARG A 70 -9.15 7.36 -3.20
C ARG A 70 -8.64 7.12 -1.79
N GLY A 71 -7.64 6.26 -1.60
CA GLY A 71 -7.14 5.91 -0.27
C GLY A 71 -6.68 7.11 0.55
N ARG A 72 -6.94 7.06 1.85
CA ARG A 72 -6.61 8.08 2.85
C ARG A 72 -6.07 7.44 4.12
N PRO A 73 -5.37 8.20 4.99
CA PRO A 73 -4.84 7.67 6.25
C PRO A 73 -5.91 7.05 7.18
N ASP A 74 -7.14 7.54 7.15
CA ASP A 74 -8.28 7.03 7.91
C ASP A 74 -8.81 5.67 7.40
N ASP A 75 -8.39 5.22 6.22
CA ASP A 75 -8.69 3.87 5.73
C ASP A 75 -7.75 2.80 6.33
N ILE A 76 -6.74 3.19 7.11
CA ILE A 76 -5.80 2.27 7.74
C ILE A 76 -6.45 1.62 8.96
N LYS A 77 -6.60 0.30 8.93
CA LYS A 77 -7.13 -0.50 10.03
C LYS A 77 -6.04 -0.91 11.02
N ALA A 78 -4.87 -1.29 10.51
CA ALA A 78 -3.72 -1.66 11.32
C ALA A 78 -2.39 -1.54 10.56
N ILE A 79 -1.30 -1.45 11.31
CA ILE A 79 0.09 -1.52 10.79
C ILE A 79 0.88 -2.46 11.70
N THR A 80 1.66 -3.35 11.10
CA THR A 80 2.60 -4.23 11.81
C THR A 80 4.05 -3.79 11.63
N ASN A 81 4.91 -4.16 12.58
CA ASN A 81 6.36 -4.07 12.43
C ASN A 81 6.91 -5.32 11.72
N GLY A 82 8.21 -5.33 11.41
CA GLY A 82 8.86 -6.44 10.69
C GLY A 82 8.80 -7.81 11.39
N ASN A 83 8.48 -7.84 12.68
CA ASN A 83 8.30 -9.07 13.47
C ASN A 83 6.83 -9.51 13.57
N GLY A 84 5.91 -8.83 12.88
CA GLY A 84 4.47 -9.11 12.89
C GLY A 84 3.70 -8.53 14.08
N GLY A 85 4.37 -7.78 14.97
CA GLY A 85 3.69 -7.09 16.07
C GLY A 85 2.91 -5.87 15.57
N ILE A 86 1.64 -5.73 15.98
CA ILE A 86 0.81 -4.57 15.64
C ILE A 86 1.35 -3.33 16.35
N ILE A 87 1.63 -2.26 15.60
CA ILE A 87 2.13 -0.96 16.10
C ILE A 87 1.13 0.18 15.92
N HIS A 88 0.08 -0.02 15.12
CA HIS A 88 -1.03 0.90 14.94
C HIS A 88 -2.30 0.11 14.62
N GLY A 89 -3.46 0.59 15.07
CA GLY A 89 -4.74 -0.09 14.87
C GLY A 89 -5.01 -1.23 15.84
N LYS A 90 -6.17 -1.89 15.69
CA LYS A 90 -6.58 -3.08 16.45
C LYS A 90 -6.94 -4.22 15.52
#